data_AF-A0AAN0NJL4-F1
#
_entry.id   AF-A0AAN0NJL4-F1
#
_cell.length_a   1.000
_cell.length_b   1.000
_cell.length_c   1.000
_cell.angle_alpha   90.00
_cell.angle_beta   90.00
_cell.angle_gamma   90.00
#
_symmetry.space_group_name_H-M   'P 1'
#
loop_
_entity.id
_entity.type
_entity.pdbx_description
1 polymer ?
#
loop_
_entity_poly.entity_id
_entity_poly.type
_entity_poly.pdbx_seq_one_letter_code
_entity_poly.pdbx_strand_id
1 'polypeptide(L)' 'MTRITNVEVQVFDVPLAEVLTDAKHGDHTHFELITATITLANGAVGTGYTYTGGKGAGPSRP' A
#
# COMPACT_ATOMS: atom_id res chain seq x y z
N MET A 1 -23.68 -15.11 -6.68
CA MET A 1 -22.40 -15.84 -6.47
C MET A 1 -21.30 -14.84 -6.14
N THR A 2 -20.39 -15.18 -5.22
CA THR A 2 -19.29 -14.33 -4.72
C THR A 2 -17.96 -14.60 -5.44
N ARG A 3 -17.99 -14.94 -6.74
CA ARG A 3 -16.78 -15.17 -7.53
C ARG A 3 -16.03 -13.84 -7.72
N ILE A 4 -14.72 -13.82 -7.50
CA ILE A 4 -13.86 -12.67 -7.82
C ILE A 4 -13.74 -12.54 -9.35
N THR A 5 -13.99 -11.34 -9.88
CA THR A 5 -13.91 -11.02 -11.30
C THR A 5 -12.80 -10.04 -11.64
N ASN A 6 -12.40 -9.20 -10.70
CA ASN A 6 -11.29 -8.27 -10.88
C ASN A 6 -10.50 -8.07 -9.58
N VAL A 7 -9.20 -7.85 -9.72
CA VAL A 7 -8.31 -7.44 -8.63
C VAL A 7 -7.42 -6.32 -9.16
N GLU A 8 -7.55 -5.13 -8.58
CA GLU A 8 -6.76 -3.96 -8.92
C GLU A 8 -5.82 -3.62 -7.76
N VAL A 9 -4.53 -3.44 -8.04
CA VAL A 9 -3.51 -3.13 -7.03
C VAL A 9 -2.87 -1.79 -7.35
N GLN A 10 -2.75 -0.93 -6.35
CA GLN A 10 -2.12 0.38 -6.48
C GLN A 10 -1.11 0.58 -5.36
N VAL A 11 -0.03 1.31 -5.66
CA VAL A 11 0.99 1.72 -4.70
C VAL A 11 1.03 3.24 -4.68
N PHE A 12 0.98 3.82 -3.48
CA PHE A 12 1.04 5.26 -3.25
C PHE A 12 2.24 5.59 -2.38
N ASP A 13 3.08 6.50 -2.83
CA ASP A 13 4.11 7.12 -2.01
C ASP A 13 3.48 8.30 -1.28
N VAL A 14 3.09 8.08 -0.02
CA VAL A 14 2.40 9.11 0.78
C VAL A 14 3.46 9.92 1.52
N PRO A 15 3.63 11.22 1.19
CA PRO A 15 4.61 12.06 1.85
C PRO A 15 4.24 12.27 3.32
N LEU A 16 5.23 12.20 4.20
CA LEU A 16 5.05 12.56 5.60
C LEU A 16 5.09 14.09 5.74
N ALA A 17 4.20 14.63 6.59
CA ALA A 17 4.13 16.07 6.86
C ALA A 17 5.39 16.59 7.57
N GLU A 18 6.06 15.74 8.33
CA GLU A 18 7.34 15.99 9.00
C GLU A 18 8.20 14.73 8.92
N VAL A 19 9.52 14.88 8.82
CA VAL A 19 10.44 13.73 8.78
C VAL A 19 10.37 13.01 10.12
N LEU A 20 9.91 11.77 10.09
CA LEU A 20 9.91 10.91 11.27
C LEU A 20 11.24 10.15 11.30
N THR A 21 12.09 10.52 12.24
CA THR A 21 13.36 9.83 12.50
C THR A 21 13.15 8.84 13.63
N ASP A 22 13.17 7.54 13.32
CA ASP A 22 13.25 6.52 14.35
C ASP A 22 14.72 6.06 14.55
N ALA A 23 15.06 5.67 15.78
CA ALA A 23 16.43 5.32 16.17
C ALA A 23 16.97 4.02 15.56
N LYS A 24 16.20 3.29 14.73
CA LYS A 24 16.57 2.00 14.11
C LYS A 24 16.53 2.01 12.58
N HIS A 25 15.74 2.86 11.94
CA HIS A 25 15.44 2.76 10.50
C HIS A 25 15.89 3.97 9.67
N GLY A 26 16.35 5.05 10.31
CA GLY A 26 16.84 6.27 9.65
C GLY A 26 15.71 7.27 9.35
N ASP A 27 15.97 8.23 8.45
CA ASP A 27 14.98 9.23 8.06
C ASP A 27 13.92 8.64 7.14
N HIS A 28 12.64 8.74 7.55
CA HIS A 28 11.50 8.39 6.71
C HIS A 28 10.86 9.66 6.16
N THR A 29 10.89 9.84 4.84
CA THR A 29 10.29 11.00 4.15
C THR A 29 8.89 10.71 3.61
N HIS A 30 8.58 9.43 3.40
CA HIS A 30 7.29 8.93 2.92
C HIS A 30 7.06 7.51 3.44
N PHE A 31 5.82 7.05 3.41
CA PHE A 31 5.46 5.65 3.61
C PHE A 31 4.76 5.14 2.35
N GLU A 32 4.97 3.87 2.02
CA GLU A 32 4.27 3.25 0.89
C GLU A 32 2.94 2.70 1.39
N LEU A 33 1.84 3.07 0.75
CA LEU A 33 0.52 2.48 0.95
C LEU A 33 0.19 1.60 -0.26
N ILE A 34 -0.01 0.31 -0.02
CA ILE A 34 -0.46 -0.63 -1.06
C ILE A 34 -1.95 -0.90 -0.84
N THR A 35 -2.77 -0.65 -1.85
CA THR A 35 -4.19 -0.99 -1.84
C THR A 35 -4.47 -2.14 -2.81
N ALA A 36 -5.46 -2.98 -2.48
CA ALA A 36 -5.98 -4.03 -3.34
C ALA A 36 -7.51 -3.95 -3.35
N THR A 37 -8.08 -3.59 -4.50
CA THR A 37 -9.52 -3.51 -4.72
C THR A 37 -10.00 -4.75 -5.46
N ILE A 38 -10.89 -5.51 -4.81
CA ILE A 38 -11.48 -6.73 -5.33
C ILE A 38 -12.90 -6.44 -5.78
N THR A 39 -13.24 -6.82 -7.01
CA THR A 39 -14.62 -6.79 -7.52
C THR A 39 -15.15 -8.22 -7.65
N LEU A 40 -16.38 -8.44 -7.20
CA LEU A 40 -17.08 -9.72 -7.30
C LEU A 40 -18.08 -9.71 -8.47
N ALA A 41 -18.44 -10.90 -8.95
CA ALA A 41 -19.39 -11.10 -10.05
C ALA A 41 -20.81 -10.58 -9.75
N ASN A 42 -21.17 -10.41 -8.48
CA ASN A 42 -22.43 -9.80 -8.06
C ASN A 42 -22.36 -8.27 -7.96
N GLY A 43 -21.25 -7.65 -8.39
CA GLY A 43 -21.01 -6.21 -8.35
C GLY A 43 -20.52 -5.67 -7.00
N ALA A 44 -20.36 -6.52 -5.97
CA ALA A 44 -19.78 -6.07 -4.71
C ALA A 44 -18.29 -5.73 -4.87
N VAL A 45 -17.85 -4.69 -4.18
CA VAL A 45 -16.47 -4.19 -4.21
C VAL A 45 -15.94 -4.08 -2.79
N GLY A 46 -14.71 -4.53 -2.57
CA GLY A 46 -14.00 -4.38 -1.30
C GLY A 46 -12.55 -3.98 -1.54
N THR A 47 -12.04 -3.03 -0.74
CA THR A 47 -10.65 -2.59 -0.80
C THR A 47 -9.95 -2.93 0.51
N GLY A 48 -8.90 -3.75 0.41
CA GLY A 48 -7.93 -3.97 1.47
C GLY A 48 -6.68 -3.12 1.26
N TYR A 49 -5.90 -2.91 2.31
CA TYR A 49 -4.63 -2.19 2.20
C TYR A 49 -3.61 -2.69 3.22
N THR A 50 -2.34 -2.43 2.93
CA THR A 50 -1.21 -2.58 3.85
C THR A 50 -0.24 -1.42 3.64
N TYR A 51 0.66 -1.18 4.59
CA TYR A 51 1.63 -0.11 4.48
C TYR A 51 3.04 -0.57 4.85
N THR A 52 4.05 0.08 4.29
CA THR A 52 5.46 -0.07 4.69
C THR A 52 5.96 1.28 5.16
N GLY A 53 6.95 1.30 6.07
CA GLY A 53 7.59 2.53 6.49
C GLY A 53 8.52 3.16 5.44
N GLY A 54 8.36 2.94 4.13
CA GLY A 54 9.25 3.54 3.12
C GLY A 54 10.59 2.81 2.92
N LYS A 55 10.75 1.63 3.52
CA LYS A 55 11.71 0.59 3.07
C LYS A 55 10.88 -0.65 2.78
N GLY A 56 10.40 -0.74 1.53
CA GLY A 56 9.37 -1.68 1.12
C GLY A 56 9.63 -3.15 1.49
N ALA A 57 8.58 -3.95 1.43
CA ALA A 57 8.62 -5.41 1.56
C ALA A 57 9.30 -6.12 0.36
N GLY A 58 10.21 -5.42 -0.33
CA GLY A 58 10.99 -5.85 -1.48
C GLY A 58 12.18 -4.91 -1.69
N PRO A 59 13.19 -5.32 -2.47
CA PRO A 59 14.40 -4.50 -2.68
C PRO A 59 14.01 -3.13 -3.22
N SER A 60 14.61 -2.09 -2.65
CA SER A 60 14.48 -0.69 -3.09
C SER A 60 14.54 -0.63 -4.62
N ARG A 61 13.43 -0.24 -5.26
CA ARG A 61 13.45 0.01 -6.70
C ARG A 61 14.29 1.26 -6.98
N PRO A 62 15.09 1.26 -8.05
CA PRO A 62 15.90 2.41 -8.46
C PRO A 62 15.04 3.60 -8.89
#